data_AF-A0A356B1J3-F1
#
_entry.id   AF-A0A356B1J3-F1
#
_cell.length_a   1.000
_cell.length_b   1.000
_cell.length_c   1.000
_cell.angle_alpha   90.00
_cell.angle_beta   90.00
_cell.angle_gamma   90.00
#
_symmetry.space_group_name_H-M   'P 1'
#
loop_
_entity.id
_entity.type
_entity.pdbx_description
1 polymer ?
#
loop_
_entity_poly.entity_id
_entity_poly.type
_entity_poly.pdbx_seq_one_letter_code
_entity_poly.pdbx_strand_id
1 'polypeptide(L)' 'TPPIYVEDNTNTNEAVRLKYRYIDLRRPEMQHVLMTRHKIVQSAREFFNKNGFLEIETPMLTKSTPEG' A
#
# COMPACT_ATOMS: atom_id res chain seq x y z
N THR A 1 -18.37 -1.40 22.10
CA THR A 1 -17.29 -0.40 21.91
C THR A 1 -16.49 -0.78 20.67
N PRO A 2 -16.10 0.15 19.78
CA PRO A 2 -15.30 -0.18 18.60
C PRO A 2 -13.95 -0.82 19.01
N PRO A 3 -13.42 -1.79 18.22
CA PRO A 3 -12.22 -2.55 18.59
C PRO A 3 -10.93 -1.71 18.55
N ILE A 4 -10.94 -0.59 17.82
CA ILE A 4 -9.86 0.39 17.68
C ILE A 4 -10.51 1.76 17.47
N TYR A 5 -9.95 2.81 18.08
CA TYR A 5 -10.34 4.20 17.81
C TYR A 5 -9.62 4.74 16.57
N VAL A 6 -10.33 5.52 15.76
CA VAL A 6 -9.78 6.11 14.53
C VAL A 6 -9.09 7.44 14.86
N GLU A 7 -7.92 7.33 15.46
CA GLU A 7 -7.09 8.46 15.85
C GLU A 7 -5.61 8.13 15.69
N ASP A 8 -4.78 9.17 15.54
CA ASP A 8 -3.34 9.00 15.46
C ASP A 8 -2.71 8.83 16.84
N ASN A 9 -1.46 8.36 16.89
CA ASN A 9 -0.72 8.06 18.14
C ASN A 9 -1.46 7.10 19.07
N THR A 10 -2.24 6.18 18.50
CA THR A 10 -2.96 5.16 19.27
C THR A 10 -1.99 4.19 19.96
N ASN A 11 -2.20 3.94 21.26
CA ASN A 11 -1.48 2.91 22.02
C ASN A 11 -1.99 1.48 21.73
N THR A 12 -2.88 1.33 20.73
CA THR A 12 -3.42 0.02 20.34
C THR A 12 -2.31 -0.87 19.80
N ASN A 13 -2.22 -2.10 20.34
CA ASN A 13 -1.28 -3.11 19.91
C ASN A 13 -1.39 -3.38 18.39
N GLU A 14 -0.25 -3.44 17.70
CA GLU A 14 -0.17 -3.65 16.26
C GLU A 14 -0.90 -4.91 15.78
N ALA A 15 -0.83 -6.02 16.51
CA ALA A 15 -1.53 -7.25 16.13
C ALA A 15 -3.05 -7.05 16.04
N VAL A 16 -3.61 -6.21 16.93
CA VAL A 16 -5.02 -5.83 16.90
C VAL A 16 -5.29 -4.92 15.70
N ARG A 17 -4.40 -3.96 15.42
CA ARG A 17 -4.51 -3.09 14.23
C ARG A 17 -4.47 -3.87 12.92
N LEU A 18 -3.61 -4.88 12.81
CA LEU A 18 -3.53 -5.75 11.64
C LEU A 18 -4.78 -6.63 11.50
N LYS A 19 -5.30 -7.18 12.61
CA LYS A 19 -6.56 -7.93 12.62
C LYS A 19 -7.74 -7.08 12.15
N TYR A 20 -7.79 -5.81 12.54
CA TYR A 20 -8.84 -4.87 12.14
C TYR A 20 -8.32 -3.78 11.18
N ARG A 21 -7.46 -4.17 10.24
CA ARG A 21 -6.74 -3.22 9.37
C ARG A 21 -7.67 -2.32 8.57
N TYR A 22 -8.85 -2.79 8.20
CA TYR A 22 -9.87 -1.99 7.52
C TYR A 22 -10.40 -0.80 8.35
N ILE A 23 -10.28 -0.84 9.68
CA ILE A 23 -10.56 0.31 10.58
C ILE A 23 -9.30 1.15 10.75
N ASP A 24 -8.16 0.51 11.01
CA ASP A 24 -6.87 1.19 11.23
C ASP A 24 -6.45 2.02 10.01
N LEU A 25 -6.73 1.55 8.80
CA LEU A 25 -6.49 2.30 7.56
C LEU A 25 -7.27 3.61 7.48
N ARG A 26 -8.33 3.82 8.28
CA ARG A 26 -9.10 5.07 8.30
C ARG A 26 -8.42 6.19 9.08
N ARG A 27 -7.36 5.87 9.84
CA ARG A 27 -6.60 6.87 10.60
C ARG A 27 -5.98 7.91 9.65
N PRO A 28 -5.95 9.20 10.01
CA PRO A 28 -5.41 10.25 9.15
C PRO A 28 -3.96 9.97 8.70
N GLU A 29 -3.09 9.50 9.60
CA GLU A 29 -1.73 9.09 9.26
C GLU A 29 -1.70 7.99 8.19
N MET A 30 -2.53 6.96 8.34
CA MET A 30 -2.58 5.85 7.38
C MET A 30 -3.10 6.27 6.02
N GLN A 31 -4.12 7.12 5.99
CA GLN A 31 -4.64 7.72 4.76
C GLN A 31 -3.57 8.57 4.07
N HIS A 32 -2.83 9.39 4.84
CA HIS A 32 -1.73 10.18 4.30
C HIS A 32 -0.65 9.30 3.65
N VAL A 33 -0.24 8.22 4.30
CA VAL A 33 0.74 7.27 3.75
C VAL A 33 0.25 6.65 2.44
N LEU A 34 -1.01 6.22 2.35
CA LEU A 34 -1.58 5.65 1.13
C LEU A 34 -1.65 6.66 -0.01
N MET A 35 -2.08 7.90 0.28
CA MET A 35 -2.10 8.99 -0.71
C MET A 35 -0.70 9.34 -1.19
N THR A 36 0.28 9.37 -0.30
CA THR A 36 1.68 9.62 -0.66
C THR A 36 2.24 8.50 -1.53
N ARG A 37 1.99 7.23 -1.19
CA ARG A 37 2.36 6.08 -2.03
C ARG A 37 1.75 6.20 -3.42
N HIS A 38 0.48 6.58 -3.52
CA HIS A 38 -0.18 6.80 -4.81
C HIS A 38 0.53 7.87 -5.65
N LYS A 39 0.84 9.03 -5.07
CA LYS A 39 1.55 10.12 -5.76
C LYS A 39 2.95 9.69 -6.25
N ILE A 40 3.70 8.94 -5.43
CA ILE A 40 5.02 8.43 -5.80
C ILE A 40 4.93 7.52 -7.03
N VAL A 41 4.01 6.56 -7.01
CA VAL A 41 3.83 5.61 -8.12
C VAL A 41 3.39 6.34 -9.40
N GLN A 42 2.47 7.31 -9.29
CA GLN A 42 2.08 8.15 -10.42
C GLN A 42 3.28 8.90 -11.02
N SER A 43 4.10 9.54 -10.19
CA SER A 43 5.27 10.28 -10.65
C SER A 43 6.27 9.40 -11.40
N ALA A 44 6.52 8.18 -10.91
CA ALA A 44 7.42 7.24 -11.57
C ALA A 44 6.88 6.81 -12.94
N ARG A 45 5.59 6.46 -13.02
CA ARG A 45 4.93 6.09 -14.28
C ARG A 45 4.94 7.21 -15.29
N GLU A 46 4.64 8.44 -14.86
CA GLU A 46 4.63 9.60 -15.73
C GLU A 46 6.01 9.86 -16.35
N PHE A 47 7.08 9.71 -15.56
CA PHE A 47 8.45 9.81 -16.06
C PHE A 47 8.72 8.79 -17.18
N PHE A 48 8.44 7.50 -16.96
CA PHE A 48 8.70 6.47 -17.95
C PHE A 48 7.84 6.63 -19.21
N ASN A 49 6.57 6.96 -19.04
CA ASN A 49 5.66 7.21 -20.16
C ASN A 49 6.15 8.37 -21.04
N LYS A 50 6.62 9.48 -20.44
CA LYS A 50 7.20 10.62 -21.18
C LYS A 50 8.47 10.25 -21.97
N ASN A 51 9.18 9.20 -21.55
CA ASN A 51 10.39 8.70 -22.22
C ASN A 51 10.10 7.56 -23.20
N GLY A 52 8.83 7.28 -23.52
CA GLY A 52 8.44 6.28 -24.52
C GLY A 52 8.48 4.83 -24.04
N PHE A 53 8.56 4.60 -22.73
CA PHE A 53 8.43 3.25 -22.16
C PHE A 53 6.97 2.82 -22.11
N LEU A 54 6.73 1.52 -22.27
CA LEU A 54 5.41 0.89 -22.15
C LEU A 54 5.30 0.15 -20.82
N GLU A 55 4.21 0.36 -20.09
CA GLU A 55 3.84 -0.46 -18.95
C GLU A 55 3.19 -1.76 -19.46
N ILE A 56 3.90 -2.88 -19.34
CA ILE A 56 3.45 -4.20 -19.81
C ILE A 56 3.17 -5.06 -18.59
N GLU A 57 1.92 -5.50 -18.43
CA GLU A 57 1.56 -6.49 -17.41
C GLU A 57 2.10 -7.87 -17.80
N THR A 58 2.82 -8.51 -16.88
CA THR A 58 3.35 -9.86 -17.06
C THR A 58 2.54 -10.88 -16.25
N PRO A 59 2.44 -12.14 -16.68
CA PRO A 59 1.71 -13.17 -15.93
C PRO A 59 2.27 -13.39 -14.52
N MET A 60 1.39 -13.47 -13.52
CA MET A 60 1.77 -13.80 -12.13
C MET A 60 2.03 -15.30 -11.91
N LEU A 61 1.40 -16.17 -12.70
CA LEU A 61 1.55 -17.62 -12.61
C LEU A 61 2.61 -18.08 -13.61
N THR A 62 3.84 -18.21 -13.14
CA THR A 62 4.98 -18.67 -13.95
C THR A 62 5.43 -20.06 -13.50
N LYS A 63 6.21 -20.72 -14.35
CA LYS A 63 6.84 -22.00 -14.00
C LYS A 63 7.84 -21.78 -12.87
N SER A 64 7.81 -22.66 -11.87
CA SER A 64 8.81 -22.64 -10.78
C SER A 64 10.17 -23.11 -11.29
N THR A 65 11.21 -22.41 -10.88
CA THR A 65 12.63 -22.68 -11.19
C THR A 65 13.38 -22.87 -9.88
N PRO A 66 14.14 -23.97 -9.70
CA PRO A 66 14.85 -24.25 -8.44
C PRO A 66 16.02 -23.31 -8.14
N GLU A 67 16.43 -22.47 -9.10
CA GLU A 67 17.68 -21.70 -9.03
C GLU A 67 17.64 -20.45 -8.14
N GLY A 68 16.45 -19.98 -7.75
CA GLY A 68 16.24 -18.96 -6.69
C GLY A 68 17.07 -17.70 -6.77
#